data_AF-A0A3N0Y9F4-F1
#
_entry.id   AF-A0A3N0Y9F4-F1
#
_cell.length_a   1.000
_cell.length_b   1.000
_cell.length_c   1.000
_cell.angle_alpha   90.00
_cell.angle_beta   90.00
_cell.angle_gamma   90.00
#
_symmetry.space_group_name_H-M   'P 1'
#
loop_
_entity.id
_entity.type
_entity.pdbx_description
1 polymer ?
#
loop_
_entity_poly.entity_id
_entity_poly.type
_entity_poly.pdbx_seq_one_letter_code
_entity_poly.pdbx_strand_id
1 'polypeptide(L)'
;MLLIIKALLLILAALGQDHRAAAGQIFPLDMALNSVDDSYYGCREKMANLVKTKYLKKGIINSAKYKISWQLGEKFVKFPKGHLTRNHLIAIYVYSDSDVCHHFNQYK
;
A
#
# COMPACT_ATOMS: atom_id res chain seq x y z
N MET A 1 28.98 -49.16 -6.20
CA MET A 1 28.03 -49.17 -5.06
C MET A 1 28.22 -47.97 -4.13
N LEU A 2 29.42 -47.75 -3.56
CA LEU A 2 29.68 -46.65 -2.62
C LEU A 2 29.37 -45.24 -3.18
N LEU A 3 29.69 -45.01 -4.45
CA LEU A 3 29.44 -43.73 -5.14
C LEU A 3 27.95 -43.41 -5.30
N ILE A 4 27.13 -44.44 -5.53
CA ILE A 4 25.68 -44.29 -5.71
C ILE A 4 25.02 -43.94 -4.37
N ILE A 5 25.46 -44.60 -3.29
CA ILE A 5 24.97 -44.31 -1.93
C ILE A 5 25.34 -42.88 -1.52
N LYS A 6 26.57 -42.44 -1.81
CA LYS A 6 27.03 -41.07 -1.51
C LYS A 6 26.23 -40.01 -2.29
N ALA A 7 25.93 -40.27 -3.57
CA ALA A 7 25.09 -39.39 -4.37
C ALA A 7 23.65 -39.33 -3.83
N LEU A 8 23.07 -40.46 -3.44
CA LEU A 8 21.71 -40.51 -2.88
C LEU A 8 21.60 -39.72 -1.57
N LEU A 9 22.59 -39.87 -0.67
CA LEU A 9 22.64 -39.16 0.61
C LEU A 9 22.77 -37.64 0.43
N LEU A 10 23.53 -37.18 -0.57
CA LEU A 10 23.66 -35.75 -0.88
C LEU A 10 22.34 -35.16 -1.42
N ILE A 11 21.62 -35.91 -2.26
CA ILE A 11 20.31 -35.49 -2.77
C ILE A 11 19.28 -35.44 -1.64
N LEU A 12 19.28 -36.43 -0.73
CA LEU A 12 18.38 -36.46 0.42
C LEU A 12 18.66 -35.28 1.39
N ALA A 13 19.93 -34.94 1.61
CA ALA A 13 20.32 -33.79 2.42
C ALA A 13 19.91 -32.45 1.77
N ALA A 14 19.97 -32.35 0.44
CA ALA A 14 19.50 -31.18 -0.29
C ALA A 14 17.96 -31.04 -0.27
N LEU A 15 17.22 -32.16 -0.37
CA LEU A 15 15.76 -32.16 -0.29
C LEU A 15 15.23 -31.90 1.13
N GLY A 16 16.00 -32.27 2.16
CA GLY A 16 15.68 -32.01 3.57
C GLY A 16 16.02 -30.60 4.05
N GLN A 17 16.58 -29.74 3.19
CA GLN A 17 16.77 -28.32 3.50
C GLN A 17 15.39 -27.64 3.46
N ASP A 18 14.87 -27.37 4.65
CA ASP A 18 13.62 -26.67 4.89
C ASP A 18 13.60 -25.36 4.08
N HIS A 19 12.72 -25.27 3.07
CA HIS A 19 12.56 -24.08 2.23
C HIS A 19 12.18 -22.82 3.02
N ARG A 20 11.92 -22.95 4.33
CA ARG A 20 11.78 -21.85 5.29
C ARG A 20 12.98 -20.91 5.32
N ALA A 21 14.19 -21.37 4.96
CA ALA A 21 15.34 -20.48 4.84
C ALA A 21 15.23 -19.49 3.65
N ALA A 22 14.32 -19.73 2.70
CA ALA A 22 13.99 -18.80 1.61
C ALA A 22 12.81 -17.87 1.94
N ALA A 23 12.14 -18.08 3.08
CA ALA A 23 11.17 -17.11 3.57
C ALA A 23 11.95 -15.91 4.12
N GLY A 24 11.71 -14.72 3.57
CA GLY A 24 12.27 -13.48 4.10
C GLY A 24 11.84 -13.19 5.55
N GLN A 25 12.06 -11.96 6.01
CA GLN A 25 11.61 -11.53 7.33
C GLN A 25 10.13 -11.88 7.56
N ILE A 26 9.87 -12.69 8.58
CA ILE A 26 8.51 -13.08 8.97
C ILE A 26 7.92 -11.95 9.81
N PHE A 27 6.86 -11.33 9.32
CA PHE A 27 6.06 -10.36 10.07
C PHE A 27 4.81 -11.09 10.61
N PRO A 28 4.64 -11.21 11.93
CA PRO A 28 3.44 -11.80 12.49
C PRO A 28 2.23 -10.91 12.19
N LEU A 29 1.07 -11.52 11.94
CA LEU A 29 -0.19 -10.78 11.85
C LEU A 29 -0.60 -10.31 13.24
N ASP A 30 -1.07 -9.07 13.34
CA ASP A 30 -1.60 -8.48 14.57
C ASP A 30 -2.85 -7.62 14.25
N MET A 31 -3.33 -6.88 15.25
CA MET A 31 -4.48 -5.98 15.11
C MET A 31 -4.13 -4.62 14.48
N ALA A 32 -2.88 -4.39 14.06
CA ALA A 32 -2.38 -3.13 13.53
C ALA A 32 -2.70 -1.92 14.44
N LEU A 33 -2.45 -2.05 15.74
CA LEU A 33 -2.79 -1.02 16.76
C LEU A 33 -2.16 0.35 16.52
N ASN A 34 -1.07 0.41 15.75
CA ASN A 34 -0.39 1.64 15.37
C ASN A 34 -0.75 2.08 13.93
N SER A 35 -1.87 1.63 13.37
CA SER A 35 -2.34 2.08 12.06
C SER A 35 -3.43 3.13 12.21
N VAL A 36 -3.55 4.00 11.20
CA VAL A 36 -4.65 4.96 11.11
C VAL A 36 -5.81 4.29 10.36
N ASP A 37 -6.84 3.85 11.08
CA ASP A 37 -7.97 3.04 10.58
C ASP A 37 -9.33 3.75 10.65
N ASP A 38 -9.32 5.09 10.59
CA ASP A 38 -10.51 5.93 10.76
C ASP A 38 -11.60 5.64 9.71
N SER A 39 -12.79 5.24 10.19
CA SER A 39 -13.99 5.04 9.36
C SER A 39 -14.79 6.32 9.13
N TYR A 40 -14.42 7.42 9.81
CA TYR A 40 -15.09 8.71 9.83
C TYR A 40 -16.56 8.68 10.25
N TYR A 41 -16.96 7.67 11.05
CA TYR A 41 -18.31 7.57 11.59
C TYR A 41 -18.64 8.78 12.48
N GLY A 42 -19.81 9.41 12.26
CA GLY A 42 -20.24 10.60 12.99
C GLY A 42 -19.51 11.91 12.64
N CYS A 43 -18.45 11.90 11.82
CA CYS A 43 -17.69 13.11 11.49
C CYS A 43 -17.46 13.34 9.98
N ARG A 44 -18.02 12.49 9.11
CA ARG A 44 -17.82 12.50 7.65
C ARG A 44 -17.93 13.88 7.01
N GLU A 45 -18.99 14.63 7.27
CA GLU A 45 -19.22 15.94 6.64
C GLU A 45 -18.19 16.98 7.09
N LYS A 46 -17.90 17.01 8.39
CA LYS A 46 -16.86 17.88 8.97
C LYS A 46 -15.50 17.55 8.38
N MET A 47 -15.16 16.27 8.25
CA MET A 47 -13.90 15.84 7.67
C MET A 47 -13.81 16.16 6.18
N ALA A 48 -14.88 15.95 5.41
CA ALA A 48 -14.92 16.32 3.99
C ALA A 48 -14.64 17.83 3.78
N ASN A 49 -15.22 18.69 4.63
CA ASN A 49 -14.94 20.12 4.61
C ASN A 49 -13.48 20.44 4.94
N LEU A 50 -12.89 19.78 5.94
CA LEU A 50 -11.48 19.98 6.30
C LEU A 50 -10.53 19.46 5.22
N VAL A 51 -10.83 18.32 4.58
CA VAL A 51 -10.05 17.80 3.45
C VAL A 51 -10.03 18.82 2.32
N LYS A 52 -11.20 19.35 1.94
CA LYS A 52 -11.33 20.34 0.86
C LYS A 52 -10.61 21.65 1.16
N THR A 53 -10.74 22.16 2.39
CA THR A 53 -10.25 23.51 2.74
C THR A 53 -8.83 23.55 3.27
N LYS A 54 -8.33 22.44 3.84
CA LYS A 54 -7.06 22.43 4.58
C LYS A 54 -6.15 21.27 4.20
N TYR A 55 -6.59 20.02 4.42
CA TYR A 55 -5.67 18.89 4.42
C TYR A 55 -5.20 18.48 3.03
N LEU A 56 -6.06 18.55 2.00
CA LEU A 56 -5.64 18.25 0.63
C LEU A 56 -4.55 19.22 0.17
N LYS A 57 -4.76 20.53 0.38
CA LYS A 57 -3.75 21.55 0.05
C LYS A 57 -2.44 21.31 0.79
N LYS A 58 -2.50 20.98 2.09
CA LYS A 58 -1.32 20.65 2.89
C LYS A 58 -0.58 19.41 2.35
N GLY A 59 -1.31 18.35 2.01
CA GLY A 59 -0.74 17.12 1.44
C GLY A 59 -0.02 17.36 0.11
N ILE A 60 -0.63 18.15 -0.78
CA ILE A 60 -0.05 18.55 -2.07
C ILE A 60 1.22 19.39 -1.87
N ILE A 61 1.27 20.27 -0.87
CA ILE A 61 2.46 21.08 -0.59
C ILE A 61 3.61 20.23 -0.02
N ASN A 62 3.30 19.27 0.84
CA ASN A 62 4.30 18.55 1.62
C ASN A 62 4.97 17.39 0.88
N SER A 63 4.44 16.95 -0.27
CA SER A 63 5.02 15.85 -1.04
C SER A 63 4.99 16.14 -2.55
N ALA A 64 6.17 16.27 -3.15
CA ALA A 64 6.31 16.48 -4.59
C ALA A 64 5.74 15.32 -5.40
N LYS A 65 5.95 14.08 -4.94
CA LYS A 65 5.39 12.88 -5.58
C LYS A 65 3.85 12.91 -5.55
N TYR A 66 3.28 13.12 -4.37
CA TYR A 66 1.82 13.23 -4.22
C TYR A 66 1.24 14.35 -5.09
N LYS A 67 1.91 15.50 -5.17
CA LYS A 67 1.52 16.61 -6.03
C LYS A 67 1.47 16.22 -7.51
N ILE A 68 2.51 15.55 -8.02
CA ILE A 68 2.57 15.12 -9.42
C ILE A 68 1.45 14.13 -9.70
N SER A 69 1.30 13.07 -8.89
CA SER A 69 0.26 12.06 -9.10
C SER A 69 -1.14 12.68 -8.99
N TRP A 70 -1.36 13.64 -8.08
CA TRP A 70 -2.63 14.37 -7.98
C TRP A 70 -2.94 15.18 -9.24
N GLN A 71 -1.96 15.92 -9.77
CA GLN A 71 -2.10 16.68 -11.03
C GLN A 71 -2.37 15.77 -12.23
N LEU A 72 -1.78 14.57 -12.27
CA LEU A 72 -2.09 13.57 -13.30
C LEU A 72 -3.52 13.06 -13.14
N GLY A 73 -3.95 12.76 -11.91
CA GLY A 73 -5.33 12.39 -11.62
C GLY A 73 -6.33 13.46 -12.06
N GLU A 74 -6.05 14.74 -11.80
CA GLU A 74 -6.86 15.86 -12.26
C GLU A 74 -7.01 15.91 -13.79
N LYS A 75 -5.99 15.47 -14.54
CA LYS A 75 -6.02 15.41 -16.01
C LYS A 75 -6.74 14.17 -16.54
N PHE A 76 -6.50 12.99 -15.97
CA PHE A 76 -6.97 11.72 -16.54
C PHE A 76 -8.32 11.25 -16.00
N VAL A 77 -8.69 11.64 -14.78
CA VAL A 77 -9.96 11.23 -14.18
C VAL A 77 -11.12 11.93 -14.88
N LYS A 78 -12.02 11.12 -15.45
CA LYS A 78 -13.25 11.59 -16.10
C LYS A 78 -14.25 12.12 -15.06
N PHE A 79 -15.29 12.81 -15.52
CA PHE A 79 -16.35 13.27 -14.63
C PHE A 79 -17.04 12.09 -13.93
N PRO A 80 -17.37 12.23 -12.65
CA PRO A 80 -17.97 11.15 -11.89
C PRO A 80 -19.34 10.74 -12.44
N LYS A 81 -19.65 9.45 -12.31
CA LYS A 81 -21.01 8.90 -12.43
C LYS A 81 -21.37 8.25 -11.09
N GLY A 82 -22.50 8.61 -10.49
CA GLY A 82 -22.94 8.09 -9.20
C GLY A 82 -22.49 8.95 -8.00
N HIS A 83 -22.30 8.32 -6.84
CA HIS A 83 -22.15 9.00 -5.55
C HIS A 83 -20.73 9.48 -5.23
N LEU A 84 -19.74 9.12 -6.05
CA LEU A 84 -18.35 9.54 -5.83
C LEU A 84 -18.13 10.95 -6.39
N THR A 85 -17.49 11.81 -5.60
CA THR A 85 -17.04 13.11 -6.10
C THR A 85 -15.81 12.95 -6.98
N ARG A 86 -15.48 13.97 -7.78
CA ARG A 86 -14.25 13.98 -8.57
C ARG A 86 -13.01 13.78 -7.70
N ASN A 87 -12.97 14.37 -6.50
CA ASN A 87 -11.84 14.21 -5.59
C ASN A 87 -11.71 12.78 -5.04
N HIS A 88 -12.82 12.05 -4.84
CA HIS A 88 -12.75 10.64 -4.46
C HIS A 88 -12.09 9.82 -5.57
N LEU A 89 -12.47 10.06 -6.83
CA LEU A 89 -11.90 9.37 -7.98
C LEU A 89 -10.42 9.70 -8.18
N ILE A 90 -10.03 10.97 -8.00
CA ILE A 90 -8.62 11.38 -8.05
C ILE A 90 -7.82 10.70 -6.94
N ALA A 91 -8.34 10.66 -5.71
CA ALA A 91 -7.64 9.98 -4.60
C ALA A 91 -7.40 8.49 -4.90
N ILE A 92 -8.39 7.79 -5.48
CA ILE A 92 -8.24 6.39 -5.90
C ILE A 92 -7.17 6.26 -7.00
N TYR A 93 -7.20 7.14 -8.02
CA TYR A 93 -6.17 7.17 -9.06
C TYR A 93 -4.77 7.40 -8.48
N VAL A 94 -4.63 8.36 -7.57
CA VAL A 94 -3.36 8.69 -6.91
C VAL A 94 -2.87 7.52 -6.06
N TYR A 95 -3.74 6.81 -5.36
CA TYR A 95 -3.35 5.64 -4.59
C TYR A 95 -2.93 4.44 -5.47
N SER A 96 -3.37 4.39 -6.73
CA SER A 96 -2.93 3.36 -7.68
C SER A 96 -1.52 3.59 -8.25
N ASP A 97 -0.94 4.77 -8.01
CA ASP A 97 0.47 5.05 -8.28
C ASP A 97 1.36 4.27 -7.29
N SER A 98 2.25 3.42 -7.81
CA SER A 98 3.05 2.50 -6.98
C SER A 98 3.93 3.21 -5.96
N ASP A 99 4.48 4.37 -6.32
CA ASP A 99 5.36 5.15 -5.46
C ASP A 99 4.56 5.79 -4.33
N VAL A 100 3.40 6.37 -4.66
CA VAL A 100 2.52 6.98 -3.66
C VAL A 100 1.95 5.92 -2.73
N CYS A 101 1.48 4.79 -3.25
CA CYS A 101 0.95 3.67 -2.49
C CYS A 101 1.98 3.15 -1.49
N HIS A 102 3.20 2.88 -1.96
CA HIS A 102 4.27 2.37 -1.12
C HIS A 102 4.62 3.36 0.00
N HIS A 103 4.77 4.65 -0.33
CA HIS A 103 5.09 5.68 0.67
C HIS A 103 3.94 5.92 1.66
N PHE A 104 2.69 5.90 1.20
CA PHE A 104 1.50 6.08 2.03
C PHE A 104 1.37 4.94 3.07
N ASN A 105 1.62 3.71 2.66
CA ASN A 105 1.49 2.52 3.53
C ASN A 105 2.65 2.33 4.52
N GLN A 106 3.65 3.20 4.49
CA GLN A 106 4.75 3.20 5.47
C GLN A 106 4.48 4.10 6.68
N TYR A 107 3.46 4.96 6.64
CA TYR A 107 3.08 5.76 7.80
C TYR A 107 2.42 4.87 8.85
N LYS A 108 3.06 4.81 10.03
CA LYS A 108 2.54 4.24 11.28
C LYS A 108 2.10 5.42 12.15
#